data_AF-A0AA88CZU0-F1
#
_entry.id   AF-A0AA88CZU0-F1
#
_cell.length_a   1.000
_cell.length_b   1.000
_cell.length_c   1.000
_cell.angle_alpha   90.00
_cell.angle_beta   90.00
_cell.angle_gamma   90.00
#
_symmetry.space_group_name_H-M   'P 1'
#
loop_
_entity.id
_entity.type
_entity.pdbx_description
1 polymer ?
#
loop_
_entity_poly.entity_id
_entity_poly.type
_entity_poly.pdbx_seq_one_letter_code
_entity_poly.pdbx_strand_id
1 'polypeptide(L)'
;MLGSRRVMEAPKVTTSEDFAFYQEELPGLFFFLGIDNQTVGSEPVHTHYFQIAEDAFPYGAALHASLATICLSDALRSKAKFLRDEL
;
A
#
# COMPACT_ATOMS: atom_id res chain seq x y z
N MET A 1 -6.89 -10.48 4.64
CA MET A 1 -5.97 -10.52 3.49
C MET A 1 -4.58 -11.01 3.89
N LEU A 2 -3.80 -10.28 4.70
CA LEU A 2 -2.43 -10.69 5.09
C LEU A 2 -2.31 -11.26 6.52
N GLY A 3 -3.25 -10.92 7.39
CA GLY A 3 -3.18 -11.25 8.83
C GLY A 3 -2.26 -10.28 9.59
N SER A 4 -2.53 -10.06 10.87
CA SER A 4 -1.85 -9.03 11.68
C SER A 4 -0.34 -9.25 11.83
N ARG A 5 0.13 -10.48 11.71
CA ARG A 5 1.56 -10.83 11.80
C ARG A 5 2.37 -10.52 10.54
N ARG A 6 1.70 -10.24 9.41
CA ARG A 6 2.34 -9.92 8.11
C ARG A 6 2.21 -8.45 7.75
N VAL A 7 1.82 -7.62 8.71
CA VAL A 7 1.76 -6.16 8.59
C VAL A 7 2.63 -5.60 9.69
N MET A 8 3.54 -4.72 9.31
CA MET A 8 4.51 -4.11 10.21
C MET A 8 4.51 -2.61 10.01
N GLU A 9 4.78 -1.85 11.06
CA GLU A 9 4.99 -0.42 10.95
C GLU A 9 6.30 -0.17 10.18
N ALA A 10 6.23 0.62 9.11
CA ALA A 10 7.41 0.97 8.35
C ALA A 10 8.26 1.95 9.17
N PRO A 11 9.58 1.71 9.32
CA PRO A 11 10.46 2.68 9.95
C PRO A 11 10.48 3.97 9.13
N LYS A 12 10.69 5.11 9.80
CA LYS A 12 10.94 6.37 9.10
C LYS A 12 12.24 6.24 8.31
N VAL A 13 12.19 6.54 7.03
CA VAL A 13 13.34 6.53 6.12
C VAL A 13 13.62 7.94 5.61
N THR A 14 14.85 8.18 5.16
CA THR A 14 15.25 9.45 4.53
C THR A 14 15.17 9.39 3.00
N THR A 15 14.51 8.36 2.45
CA THR A 15 14.25 8.23 1.01
C THR A 15 13.40 9.39 0.53
N SER A 16 13.77 9.97 -0.62
CA SER A 16 12.93 10.94 -1.32
C SER A 16 12.04 10.19 -2.30
N GLU A 17 10.74 10.49 -2.28
CA GLU A 17 9.72 9.89 -3.14
C GLU A 17 8.74 10.97 -3.58
N ASP A 18 8.47 11.06 -4.89
CA ASP A 18 7.65 12.15 -5.44
C ASP A 18 6.16 11.97 -5.15
N PHE A 19 5.74 10.78 -4.69
CA PHE A 19 4.39 10.52 -4.21
C PHE A 19 3.96 11.49 -3.09
N ALA A 20 4.94 12.05 -2.35
CA ALA A 20 4.70 13.06 -1.33
C ALA A 20 3.92 14.27 -1.87
N PHE A 21 4.16 14.71 -3.11
CA PHE A 21 3.44 15.83 -3.72
C PHE A 21 1.94 15.54 -3.87
N TYR A 22 1.53 14.29 -4.10
CA TYR A 22 0.11 13.95 -4.10
C TYR A 22 -0.49 14.01 -2.69
N GLN A 23 0.28 13.63 -1.66
CA GLN A 23 -0.15 13.63 -0.27
C GLN A 23 -0.20 15.03 0.35
N GLU A 24 0.46 16.02 -0.26
CA GLU A 24 0.31 17.44 0.11
C GLU A 24 -1.08 17.97 -0.24
N GLU A 25 -1.67 17.48 -1.33
CA GLU A 25 -2.95 17.98 -1.86
C GLU A 25 -4.15 17.11 -1.47
N LEU A 26 -3.96 15.79 -1.31
CA LEU A 26 -5.04 14.84 -1.05
C LEU A 26 -4.68 13.83 0.05
N PRO A 27 -5.64 13.36 0.84
CA PRO A 27 -5.41 12.23 1.74
C PRO A 27 -4.92 11.02 0.95
N GLY A 28 -3.72 10.54 1.25
CA GLY A 28 -3.09 9.40 0.57
C GLY A 28 -2.50 8.39 1.54
N LEU A 29 -2.33 7.16 1.06
CA LEU A 29 -1.71 6.05 1.77
C LEU A 29 -0.52 5.57 0.97
N PHE A 30 0.66 5.58 1.60
CA PHE A 30 1.87 4.97 1.07
C PHE A 30 2.26 3.78 1.96
N PHE A 31 2.68 2.67 1.35
CA PHE A 31 3.13 1.49 2.07
C PHE A 31 4.23 0.77 1.29
N PHE A 32 5.05 -0.01 2.00
CA PHE A 32 6.03 -0.89 1.39
C PHE A 32 5.50 -2.32 1.30
N LEU A 33 5.82 -3.00 0.21
CA LEU A 33 5.59 -4.43 0.04
C LEU A 33 6.90 -5.17 0.33
N GLY A 34 6.85 -6.19 1.19
CA GLY A 34 7.99 -7.07 1.39
C GLY A 34 8.29 -7.85 0.11
N ILE A 35 9.52 -7.72 -0.39
CA ILE A 35 10.00 -8.32 -1.65
C ILE A 35 11.18 -9.26 -1.43
N ASP A 36 11.43 -9.65 -0.18
CA ASP A 36 12.47 -10.59 0.20
C ASP A 36 11.89 -11.99 0.44
N ASN A 37 12.71 -13.01 0.17
CA ASN A 37 12.44 -14.39 0.57
C ASN A 37 13.75 -15.14 0.83
N GLN A 38 13.66 -16.41 1.23
CA GLN A 38 14.84 -17.23 1.57
C GLN A 38 15.80 -17.47 0.40
N THR A 39 15.37 -17.22 -0.85
CA THR A 39 16.15 -17.47 -2.07
C THR A 39 16.80 -16.20 -2.60
N VAL A 40 16.06 -15.09 -2.65
CA VAL A 40 16.51 -13.82 -3.24
C VAL A 40 17.27 -12.95 -2.23
N GLY A 41 16.96 -13.06 -0.93
CA GLY A 41 17.55 -12.20 0.09
C GLY A 41 17.02 -10.76 0.05
N SER A 42 17.72 -9.85 0.71
CA SER A 42 17.36 -8.42 0.83
C SER A 42 18.58 -7.57 0.50
N GLU A 43 18.61 -7.03 -0.72
CA GLU A 43 19.63 -6.10 -1.20
C GLU A 43 19.02 -4.71 -1.38
N PRO A 44 19.76 -3.61 -1.09
CA PRO A 44 19.23 -2.26 -1.25
C PRO A 44 18.86 -1.94 -2.71
N VAL A 45 17.81 -1.14 -2.87
CA VAL A 45 17.51 -0.47 -4.13
C VAL A 45 18.70 0.36 -4.61
N HIS A 46 18.82 0.54 -5.93
CA HIS A 46 19.93 1.24 -6.61
C HIS A 46 21.29 0.53 -6.58
N THR A 47 21.32 -0.78 -6.32
CA THR A 47 22.52 -1.62 -6.45
C THR A 47 22.39 -2.57 -7.63
N HIS A 48 23.50 -3.06 -8.17
CA HIS A 48 23.49 -4.09 -9.23
C HIS A 48 23.17 -5.49 -8.70
N TYR A 49 23.13 -5.68 -7.38
CA TYR A 49 22.71 -6.91 -6.72
C TYR A 49 21.21 -6.93 -6.41
N PHE A 50 20.51 -5.81 -6.60
CA PHE A 50 19.09 -5.70 -6.32
C PHE A 50 18.28 -6.74 -7.11
N GLN A 51 17.50 -7.53 -6.40
CA GLN A 51 16.60 -8.54 -6.94
C GLN A 51 15.27 -8.52 -6.17
N ILE A 52 14.22 -8.99 -6.82
CA ILE A 52 12.86 -9.01 -6.28
C ILE A 52 12.38 -10.45 -6.19
N ALA A 53 11.86 -10.85 -5.03
CA ALA A 53 11.11 -12.08 -4.89
C ALA A 53 9.74 -11.94 -5.59
N GLU A 54 9.60 -12.48 -6.80
CA GLU A 54 8.40 -12.32 -7.65
C GLU A 54 7.13 -12.97 -7.05
N ASP A 55 7.29 -13.87 -6.08
CA ASP A 55 6.18 -14.41 -5.29
C ASP A 55 5.48 -13.34 -4.42
N ALA A 56 6.07 -12.15 -4.27
CA ALA A 56 5.44 -10.98 -3.67
C ALA A 56 4.37 -10.32 -4.57
N PHE A 57 4.46 -10.46 -5.91
CA PHE A 57 3.59 -9.74 -6.85
C PHE A 57 2.09 -9.97 -6.65
N PRO A 58 1.60 -11.21 -6.41
CA PRO A 58 0.18 -11.43 -6.16
C PRO A 58 -0.33 -10.68 -4.94
N TYR A 59 0.51 -10.48 -3.92
CA TYR A 59 0.13 -9.74 -2.71
C TYR A 59 0.00 -8.24 -2.99
N GLY A 60 0.93 -7.66 -3.75
CA GLY A 60 0.85 -6.26 -4.18
C GLY A 60 -0.41 -5.98 -5.00
N ALA A 61 -0.69 -6.83 -5.99
CA ALA A 61 -1.89 -6.72 -6.82
C ALA A 61 -3.18 -6.84 -5.99
N ALA A 62 -3.27 -7.85 -5.12
CA ALA A 62 -4.42 -8.05 -4.24
C ALA A 62 -4.62 -6.89 -3.26
N LEU A 63 -3.53 -6.29 -2.75
CA LEU A 63 -3.59 -5.16 -1.83
C LEU A 63 -4.16 -3.92 -2.52
N HIS A 64 -3.66 -3.56 -3.70
CA HIS A 64 -4.21 -2.42 -4.46
C HIS A 64 -5.68 -2.62 -4.80
N ALA A 65 -6.07 -3.79 -5.32
CA ALA A 65 -7.46 -4.08 -5.67
C ALA A 65 -8.39 -4.03 -4.45
N SER A 66 -7.94 -4.59 -3.32
CA SER A 66 -8.71 -4.60 -2.07
C SER A 66 -8.88 -3.19 -1.51
N LEU A 67 -7.80 -2.39 -1.46
CA LEU A 67 -7.83 -1.02 -0.95
C LEU A 67 -8.74 -0.12 -1.80
N ALA A 68 -8.66 -0.22 -3.13
CA ALA A 68 -9.54 0.53 -4.03
C ALA A 68 -11.02 0.15 -3.81
N THR A 69 -11.30 -1.15 -3.67
CA THR A 69 -12.66 -1.65 -3.43
C THR A 69 -13.22 -1.16 -2.10
N ILE A 70 -12.42 -1.22 -1.03
CA ILE A 70 -12.79 -0.74 0.30
C ILE A 70 -13.05 0.77 0.27
N CYS A 71 -12.11 1.55 -0.27
CA CYS A 71 -12.23 3.00 -0.37
C CYS A 71 -13.51 3.42 -1.13
N LEU A 72 -13.77 2.81 -2.28
CA LEU A 72 -14.97 3.08 -3.06
C LEU A 72 -16.25 2.67 -2.31
N SER A 73 -16.24 1.51 -1.66
CA SER A 73 -17.39 1.02 -0.89
C SER A 73 -17.72 1.95 0.28
N ASP A 74 -16.70 2.43 0.99
CA ASP A 74 -16.87 3.35 2.12
C ASP A 74 -17.32 4.74 1.66
N ALA A 75 -16.79 5.23 0.53
CA ALA A 75 -17.25 6.48 -0.08
C ALA A 75 -18.74 6.40 -0.48
N LEU A 76 -19.16 5.29 -1.10
CA LEU A 76 -20.56 5.08 -1.49
C LEU A 76 -21.49 4.98 -0.27
N ARG A 77 -21.06 4.29 0.81
CA ARG A 77 -21.81 4.21 2.07
C ARG A 77 -21.96 5.57 2.73
N SER A 78 -20.88 6.34 2.78
CA SER A 78 -20.88 7.70 3.36
C SER A 78 -21.82 8.62 2.59
N LYS A 79 -21.78 8.58 1.25
CA LYS A 79 -22.70 9.34 0.39
C LYS A 79 -24.16 8.94 0.58
N ALA A 80 -24.45 7.65 0.68
CA ALA A 80 -25.80 7.15 0.88
C ALA A 80 -26.36 7.54 2.27
N LYS A 81 -25.51 7.59 3.30
CA LYS A 81 -25.90 8.06 4.63
C LYS A 81 -26.23 9.56 4.60
N PHE A 82 -25.38 10.38 4.01
CA PHE A 82 -25.60 11.82 3.88
C PHE A 82 -26.95 12.14 3.20
N LEU A 83 -27.25 11.49 2.07
CA LEU A 83 -28.51 11.68 1.35
C LEU A 83 -29.76 11.24 2.14
N ARG A 84 -29.62 10.30 3.09
CA ARG A 84 -30.72 9.88 3.96
C ARG A 84 -30.94 10.85 5.12
N ASP A 85 -29.87 11.46 5.62
CA ASP A 85 -29.92 12.38 6.75
C ASP A 85 -30.41 13.80 6.32
N GLU A 86 -30.38 14.13 5.02
CA GLU A 86 -30.92 15.37 4.45
C GLU A 86 -32.42 15.32 4.09
N LEU A 87 -33.07 14.15 4.20
CA LEU A 87 -34.50 13.92 3.94
C LEU A 87 -35.28 13.78 5.25
#